data_AF-A0A7Z0BAM8-F1
#
_entry.id   AF-A0A7Z0BAM8-F1
#
_cell.length_a   1.000
_cell.length_b   1.000
_cell.length_c   1.000
_cell.angle_alpha   90.00
_cell.angle_beta   90.00
_cell.angle_gamma   90.00
#
_symmetry.space_group_name_H-M   'P 1'
#
loop_
_entity.id
_entity.type
_entity.pdbx_description
1 polymer ?
#
loop_
_entity_poly.entity_id
_entity_poly.type
_entity_poly.pdbx_seq_one_letter_code
_entity_poly.pdbx_strand_id
1 'polypeptide(L)' 'MNTAERRSPSFREQADRLTLIDRWGHFVLDQPVLVYPGEAIWRKGDQLMVQRLDGRVDAYPGFVNR' A
#
# COMPACT_ATOMS: atom_id res chain seq x y z
N MET A 1 32.63 -5.23 5.41
CA MET A 1 31.38 -6.02 5.53
C MET A 1 30.23 -5.02 5.60
N ASN A 2 29.58 -4.73 4.47
CA ASN A 2 28.52 -3.73 4.41
C ASN A 2 27.21 -4.36 4.90
N THR A 3 26.77 -3.96 6.09
CA THR A 3 25.43 -4.21 6.60
C THR A 3 24.47 -3.42 5.72
N ALA A 4 23.91 -4.07 4.70
CA ALA A 4 22.85 -3.48 3.89
C ALA A 4 21.65 -3.25 4.81
N GLU A 5 21.53 -2.02 5.32
CA GLU A 5 20.29 -1.50 5.88
C GLU A 5 19.22 -1.77 4.82
N ARG A 6 18.36 -2.77 5.07
CA ARG A 6 17.13 -2.97 4.32
C ARG A 6 16.24 -1.76 4.61
N ARG A 7 16.52 -0.65 3.91
CA ARG A 7 15.55 0.39 3.63
C ARG A 7 14.42 -0.32 2.92
N SER A 8 13.43 -0.80 3.69
CA SER A 8 12.13 -1.08 3.12
C SER A 8 11.71 0.25 2.51
N PRO A 9 11.64 0.40 1.18
CA PRO A 9 11.19 1.65 0.65
C PRO A 9 9.73 1.74 1.11
N SER A 10 9.44 2.67 2.01
CA SER A 10 8.11 3.23 2.17
C SER A 10 7.81 4.01 0.89
N PHE A 11 7.76 3.30 -0.23
CA PHE A 11 7.53 3.86 -1.55
C PHE A 11 6.06 4.18 -1.58
N ARG A 12 5.78 5.46 -1.52
CA ARG A 12 4.45 6.00 -1.70
C ARG A 12 4.21 6.08 -3.19
N GLU A 13 3.37 5.20 -3.69
CA GLU A 13 2.98 5.13 -5.09
C GLU A 13 1.69 5.94 -5.30
N GLN A 14 1.53 6.58 -6.45
CA GLN A 14 0.27 7.22 -6.83
C GLN A 14 -0.40 6.35 -7.88
N ALA A 15 -1.68 6.02 -7.68
CA ALA A 15 -2.44 5.25 -8.65
C ALA A 15 -2.61 6.09 -9.93
N ASP A 16 -2.22 5.53 -11.07
CA ASP A 16 -2.34 6.15 -12.39
C ASP A 16 -3.74 5.93 -13.00
N ARG A 17 -4.43 4.88 -12.57
CA ARG A 17 -5.76 4.46 -13.03
C ARG A 17 -6.60 3.89 -11.90
N LEU A 18 -7.91 3.74 -12.14
CA LEU A 18 -8.80 3.03 -11.24
C LEU A 18 -8.33 1.59 -11.10
N THR A 19 -7.96 1.20 -9.89
CA THR A 19 -7.33 -0.08 -9.59
C THR A 19 -8.03 -0.74 -8.41
N LEU A 20 -8.42 -2.00 -8.57
CA LEU A 20 -8.86 -2.84 -7.47
C LEU A 20 -7.65 -3.60 -6.93
N ILE A 21 -7.29 -3.33 -5.67
CA ILE A 21 -6.13 -3.93 -5.01
C ILE A 21 -6.62 -5.01 -4.05
N ASP A 22 -6.37 -6.26 -4.39
CA ASP A 22 -6.49 -7.42 -3.49
C ASP A 22 -5.12 -7.86 -2.95
N ARG A 23 -4.06 -7.55 -3.69
CA ARG A 23 -2.67 -7.80 -3.36
C ARG A 23 -1.79 -6.63 -3.79
N TRP A 24 -0.82 -6.27 -2.94
CA TRP A 24 0.19 -5.29 -3.24
C TRP A 24 1.58 -5.82 -2.85
N GLY A 25 2.36 -6.20 -3.86
CA GLY A 25 3.58 -6.99 -3.66
C GLY A 25 3.27 -8.35 -2.99
N HIS A 26 3.91 -8.64 -1.86
CA HIS A 26 3.65 -9.83 -1.04
C HIS A 26 2.54 -9.63 0.01
N PHE A 27 1.96 -8.43 0.10
CA PHE A 27 0.89 -8.14 1.05
C PHE A 27 -0.47 -8.46 0.42
N VAL A 28 -1.25 -9.29 1.09
CA VAL A 28 -2.61 -9.68 0.70
C VAL A 28 -3.58 -8.98 1.63
N LEU A 29 -4.56 -8.25 1.07
CA LEU A 29 -5.56 -7.56 1.87
C LEU A 29 -6.66 -8.52 2.32
N ASP A 30 -7.19 -8.29 3.52
CA ASP A 30 -8.35 -9.04 4.04
C ASP A 30 -9.60 -8.78 3.19
N GLN A 31 -9.70 -7.59 2.61
CA GLN A 31 -10.74 -7.19 1.67
C GLN A 31 -10.14 -6.38 0.53
N PRO A 32 -10.54 -6.63 -0.74
CA PRO A 32 -10.09 -5.82 -1.86
C PRO A 32 -10.49 -4.35 -1.70
N VAL A 33 -9.57 -3.45 -2.04
CA VAL A 33 -9.75 -2.00 -1.93
C VAL A 33 -9.73 -1.37 -3.31
N LEU A 34 -10.74 -0.55 -3.59
CA LEU A 34 -10.77 0.26 -4.80
C LEU A 34 -9.98 1.56 -4.58
N VAL A 35 -9.05 1.84 -5.48
CA VAL A 35 -8.20 3.03 -5.48
C VAL A 35 -8.38 3.80 -6.78
N TYR A 36 -8.70 5.08 -6.67
CA TYR A 36 -8.93 5.98 -7.79
C TYR A 36 -7.64 6.60 -8.32
N PRO A 37 -7.60 7.04 -9.60
CA PRO A 37 -6.46 7.78 -10.13
C PRO A 37 -6.13 9.00 -9.26
N GLY A 38 -4.85 9.20 -8.96
CA GLY A 38 -4.35 10.29 -8.12
C GLY A 38 -4.30 9.98 -6.63
N GLU A 39 -4.95 8.92 -6.15
CA GLU A 39 -4.83 8.46 -4.76
C GLU A 39 -3.44 7.86 -4.51
N ALA A 40 -2.93 8.02 -3.29
CA ALA A 40 -1.61 7.51 -2.93
C ALA A 40 -1.70 6.25 -2.09
N ILE A 41 -0.87 5.26 -2.38
CA ILE A 41 -0.85 3.94 -1.76
C ILE A 41 0.53 3.70 -1.15
N TRP A 42 0.61 3.22 0.09
CA TRP A 42 1.87 2.78 0.69
C TRP A 42 1.65 1.73 1.80
N ARG A 43 2.71 1.05 2.25
CA ARG A 43 2.63 0.11 3.38
C ARG A 43 3.00 0.80 4.67
N LYS A 44 2.31 0.46 5.75
CA LYS A 44 2.74 0.75 7.12
C LYS A 44 2.43 -0.45 8.01
N GLY A 45 3.47 -1.18 8.43
CA GLY A 45 3.30 -2.42 9.20
C GLY A 45 2.48 -3.46 8.42
N ASP A 46 1.41 -3.93 9.05
CA ASP A 46 0.48 -4.93 8.50
C ASP A 46 -0.78 -4.27 7.89
N GLN A 47 -0.64 -3.04 7.40
CA GLN A 47 -1.72 -2.29 6.77
C GLN A 47 -1.28 -1.69 5.44
N LEU A 48 -2.19 -1.73 4.47
CA LEU A 48 -2.15 -0.89 3.29
C LEU A 48 -2.77 0.46 3.64
N MET A 49 -2.02 1.52 3.41
CA MET A 49 -2.46 2.89 3.62
C MET A 49 -2.87 3.48 2.28
N VAL A 50 -4.04 4.12 2.24
CA VAL A 50 -4.52 4.83 1.05
C VAL A 50 -4.84 6.27 1.44
N GLN A 51 -4.14 7.25 0.84
CA GLN A 51 -4.55 8.64 0.90
C GLN A 51 -5.53 8.93 -0.24
N ARG A 52 -6.75 9.24 0.15
CA ARG A 52 -7.85 9.66 -0.71
C ARG A 52 -7.62 11.06 -1.27
N LEU A 53 -8.34 11.38 -2.34
CA LEU A 53 -8.27 12.69 -3.00
C LEU A 53 -8.73 13.84 -2.11
N ASP A 54 -9.58 13.57 -1.12
CA ASP A 54 -10.01 14.54 -0.11
C ASP A 54 -9.00 14.73 1.04
N GLY A 55 -7.84 14.08 0.94
CA GLY A 55 -6.76 14.14 1.92
C GLY A 55 -6.91 13.16 3.08
N ARG A 56 -8.03 12.46 3.22
CA ARG A 56 -8.20 11.41 4.23
C ARG A 56 -7.22 10.27 3.99
N VAL A 57 -6.79 9.64 5.09
CA VAL A 57 -5.94 8.46 5.04
C VAL A 57 -6.71 7.30 5.65
N ASP A 58 -7.01 6.30 4.83
CA ASP A 58 -7.63 5.06 5.25
C ASP A 58 -6.54 3.98 5.45
N ALA A 59 -6.77 3.09 6.40
CA ALA A 59 -5.89 1.97 6.71
C ALA A 59 -6.63 0.66 6.53
N TYR A 60 -6.10 -0.22 5.69
CA TYR A 60 -6.71 -1.50 5.33
C TYR A 60 -5.85 -2.65 5.83
N PRO A 61 -6.40 -3.55 6.66
CA PRO A 61 -5.67 -4.68 7.21
C PRO A 61 -5.41 -5.77 6.16
N GLY A 62 -4.43 -6.61 6.46
CA GLY A 62 -4.03 -7.73 5.64
C GLY A 62 -2.84 -8.46 6.23
N PHE A 63 -2.24 -9.35 5.46
CA PHE A 63 -1.11 -10.16 5.89
C PHE A 63 -0.04 -10.28 4.80
N VAL A 64 1.20 -10.52 5.21
CA VAL A 64 2.29 -10.83 4.27
C VAL A 64 2.28 -12.32 3.99
N ASN A 65 2.04 -12.69 2.73
CA ASN A 65 2.21 -14.06 2.28
C ASN A 65 3.71 -14.32 2.06
N ARG A 66 4.32 -15.11 2.94
CA ARG A 66 5.76 -15.45 2.93
C ARG A 66 6.07 -16.62 2.00
#